data_AF-A0A6L3X5A2-F1
#
_entry.id   AF-A0A6L3X5A2-F1
#
_cell.length_a   1.000
_cell.length_b   1.000
_cell.length_c   1.000
_cell.angle_alpha   90.00
_cell.angle_beta   90.00
_cell.angle_gamma   90.00
#
_symmetry.space_group_name_H-M   'P 1'
#
loop_
_entity.id
_entity.type
_entity.pdbx_description
1 polymer ?
#
loop_
_entity_poly.entity_id
_entity_poly.type
_entity_poly.pdbx_seq_one_letter_code
_entity_poly.pdbx_strand_id
1 'polypeptide(L)' 'MKKIFVSGFAAAVALSALTGCTRTSYAIHTNDGRTIVSDGKPKESDSGLLGYTDA' A
#
# COMPACT_ATOMS: atom_id res chain seq x y z
N MET A 1 23.96 11.69 -25.88
CA MET A 1 22.94 10.64 -25.61
C MET A 1 23.15 9.90 -24.28
N LYS A 2 24.36 9.43 -23.93
CA LYS A 2 24.63 8.72 -22.65
C LYS A 2 24.12 9.46 -21.39
N LYS A 3 24.32 10.78 -21.28
CA LYS A 3 23.91 11.59 -20.12
C LYS A 3 22.39 11.71 -19.95
N ILE A 4 21.62 11.67 -21.04
CA ILE A 4 20.14 11.73 -21.01
C ILE A 4 19.59 10.38 -20.52
N PHE A 5 20.16 9.26 -20.99
CA PHE A 5 19.79 7.94 -20.49
C PHE A 5 20.10 7.75 -19.01
N VAL A 6 21.25 8.23 -18.53
CA VAL A 6 21.61 8.17 -17.11
C VAL A 6 20.65 9.02 -16.26
N SER A 7 20.29 10.21 -16.71
CA SER A 7 19.33 11.07 -15.99
C SER A 7 17.91 10.48 -15.96
N GLY A 8 17.42 9.91 -17.07
CA GLY A 8 16.12 9.24 -17.10
C GLY A 8 16.06 8.02 -16.19
N PHE A 9 17.13 7.21 -16.17
CA PHE A 9 17.22 6.05 -15.28
C PHE A 9 17.24 6.46 -13.80
N ALA A 10 18.00 7.49 -13.44
CA ALA A 10 18.04 8.02 -12.07
C ALA A 10 16.66 8.52 -11.60
N ALA A 11 15.91 9.21 -12.47
CA ALA A 11 14.56 9.66 -12.17
C ALA A 11 13.59 8.48 -11.96
N ALA A 12 13.66 7.44 -12.79
CA ALA A 12 12.84 6.25 -12.63
C ALA A 12 13.11 5.51 -11.30
N VAL A 13 14.39 5.41 -10.90
CA VAL A 13 14.78 4.83 -9.61
C VAL A 13 14.30 5.67 -8.42
N ALA A 14 14.37 7.00 -8.53
CA ALA A 14 13.86 7.88 -7.49
C ALA A 14 12.33 7.78 -7.32
N LEU A 15 11.59 7.67 -8.44
CA LEU A 15 10.13 7.50 -8.40
C LEU A 15 9.71 6.12 -7.89
N SER A 16 10.44 5.04 -8.22
CA SER A 16 10.13 3.71 -7.70
C SER A 16 10.35 3.62 -6.19
N ALA A 17 11.36 4.33 -5.65
CA ALA A 17 11.61 4.40 -4.22
C ALA A 17 10.47 5.06 -3.43
N LEU A 18 9.68 5.94 -4.06
CA LEU A 18 8.57 6.64 -3.41
C LEU A 18 7.27 5.81 -3.29
N THR A 19 7.19 4.65 -3.98
CA THR A 19 5.97 3.82 -4.00
C THR A 19 5.60 3.27 -2.61
N GLY A 20 6.58 3.07 -1.73
CA GLY A 20 6.35 2.62 -0.34
C GLY A 20 5.57 3.62 0.52
N CYS A 21 5.64 4.93 0.20
CA CYS A 21 4.89 5.97 0.92
C CYS A 21 3.44 6.11 0.44
N THR A 22 3.08 5.49 -0.69
CA THR A 22 1.72 5.54 -1.26
C THR A 22 0.85 4.35 -0.88
N ARG A 23 1.37 3.39 -0.11
CA ARG A 23 0.58 2.25 0.38
C ARG A 23 -0.49 2.76 1.33
N THR A 24 -1.76 2.62 0.95
CA THR A 24 -2.89 2.99 1.80
C THR A 24 -3.14 1.89 2.82
N SER A 25 -2.77 2.11 4.07
CA SER A 25 -3.15 1.24 5.19
C SER A 25 -4.40 1.78 5.90
N TYR A 26 -5.22 0.88 6.43
CA TYR A 26 -6.42 1.22 7.20
C TYR A 26 -6.35 0.61 8.60
N ALA A 27 -6.89 1.31 9.59
CA ALA A 27 -7.06 0.79 10.94
C ALA A 27 -8.50 0.30 11.12
N ILE A 28 -8.66 -0.99 11.40
CA ILE A 28 -9.92 -1.61 11.76
C ILE A 28 -10.00 -1.64 13.30
N HIS A 29 -10.96 -0.91 13.85
CA HIS A 29 -11.29 -0.99 15.27
C HIS A 29 -12.42 -1.99 15.47
N THR A 30 -12.14 -3.04 16.23
CA THR A 30 -13.11 -4.11 16.51
C THR A 30 -13.82 -3.84 17.83
N ASN A 31 -15.04 -4.38 17.97
CA ASN A 31 -15.84 -4.22 19.19
C ASN A 31 -15.22 -4.88 20.43
N ASP A 32 -14.31 -5.84 20.24
CA ASP A 32 -13.53 -6.47 21.31
C ASP A 32 -12.29 -5.63 21.71
N GLY A 33 -12.16 -4.41 21.19
CA GLY A 33 -11.16 -3.43 21.61
C GLY A 33 -9.80 -3.56 20.92
N ARG A 34 -9.69 -4.37 19.85
CA ARG A 34 -8.45 -4.49 19.07
C ARG A 34 -8.38 -3.44 17.97
N THR A 35 -7.15 -3.15 17.56
CA THR A 35 -6.87 -2.36 16.35
C THR A 35 -6.03 -3.22 15.41
N ILE A 36 -6.57 -3.48 14.22
CA ILE A 36 -5.91 -4.28 13.18
C ILE A 36 -5.51 -3.32 12.05
N VAL A 37 -4.25 -3.35 11.63
CA VAL A 37 -3.79 -2.60 10.47
C VAL A 37 -3.97 -3.49 9.23
N SER A 38 -4.74 -3.03 8.26
CA SER A 38 -4.91 -3.71 6.98
C SER A 38 -4.10 -3.07 5.87
N ASP A 39 -3.56 -3.89 4.97
CA ASP A 39 -3.05 -3.43 3.69
C ASP A 39 -4.21 -3.17 2.73
N GLY A 40 -4.36 -1.93 2.31
CA GLY A 40 -5.49 -1.50 1.51
C GLY A 40 -6.79 -1.39 2.29
N LYS A 41 -7.82 -0.91 1.60
CA LYS A 41 -9.16 -0.75 2.14
C LYS A 41 -9.84 -2.12 2.27
N PRO A 42 -10.33 -2.52 3.47
CA PRO A 42 -11.12 -3.73 3.65
C PRO A 42 -12.38 -3.75 2.77
N LYS A 43 -12.79 -4.92 2.30
CA LYS A 43 -13.94 -5.13 1.40
C LYS A 43 -14.75 -6.35 1.83
N GLU A 44 -15.99 -6.43 1.40
CA GLU A 44 -16.81 -7.61 1.62
C GLU A 44 -16.24 -8.83 0.86
N SER A 45 -16.20 -9.98 1.51
CA SER A 45 -15.85 -11.27 0.93
C SER A 45 -17.09 -12.04 0.50
N ASP A 46 -16.91 -13.07 -0.33
CA ASP A 46 -18.02 -13.92 -0.82
C ASP A 46 -18.77 -14.66 0.32
N SER A 47 -18.15 -14.77 1.50
CA SER A 47 -18.78 -15.28 2.71
C SER A 47 -19.71 -14.28 3.42
N GLY A 48 -19.85 -13.05 2.91
CA GLY A 48 -20.63 -11.97 3.52
C GLY A 48 -19.96 -11.35 4.76
N LEU A 49 -18.65 -11.52 4.91
CA LEU A 49 -17.87 -10.95 6.00
C LEU A 49 -16.96 -9.83 5.50
N LEU A 50 -16.39 -9.05 6.42
CA LEU A 50 -15.36 -8.07 6.08
C LEU A 50 -14.02 -8.78 5.86
N GLY A 51 -13.62 -8.90 4.60
CA GLY A 51 -12.29 -9.36 4.19
C GLY A 51 -11.25 -8.24 4.27
N TYR A 52 -10.06 -8.58 4.76
CA TYR A 52 -8.91 -7.70 4.81
C TYR A 52 -7.62 -8.51 4.65
N THR A 53 -6.54 -7.85 4.22
CA THR A 53 -5.17 -8.37 4.28
C THR A 53 -4.47 -7.68 5.44
N ASP A 54 -3.76 -8.42 6.29
CA ASP A 54 -2.98 -7.82 7.37
C ASP A 54 -1.74 -7.06 6.86
N ALA A 55 -1.08 -6.31 7.75
CA ALA A 55 -0.01 -5.36 7.43
C ALA A 55 1.26 -6.00 6.84
#